data_AF-A0A964R3M0-F1
#
_entry.id   AF-A0A964R3M0-F1
#
_cell.length_a   1.000
_cell.length_b   1.000
_cell.length_c   1.000
_cell.angle_alpha   90.00
_cell.angle_beta   90.00
_cell.angle_gamma   90.00
#
_symmetry.space_group_name_H-M   'P 1'
#
loop_
_entity.id
_entity.type
_entity.pdbx_description
1 polymer ?
#
loop_
_entity_poly.entity_id
_entity_poly.type
_entity_poly.pdbx_seq_one_letter_code
_entity_poly.pdbx_strand_id
1 'polypeptide(L)'
;MKKLFLVVAGALVMCGCNRATGPSVNLVSVRFTDATVLETTATFTIRLSNDAPEARAFTGSAHKIYLNGLYVGKGLSSTNVDVPRLGTVTQDITVHLSNLALATRLKSIITSERFEYRIQSTFYGKGMFSAMSSESEGKLDLKDFTPTESATNAPPAKTPTAPADSGSDTNSKPL
;
A
#
# COMPACT_ATOMS: atom_id res chain seq x y z
N MET A 1 -42.81 -40.94 -5.87
CA MET A 1 -41.97 -40.67 -4.67
C MET A 1 -40.46 -40.60 -4.93
N LYS A 2 -39.94 -40.85 -6.15
CA LYS A 2 -38.50 -40.80 -6.46
C LYS A 2 -38.00 -39.43 -6.97
N LYS A 3 -38.91 -38.61 -7.50
CA LYS A 3 -38.60 -37.26 -8.02
C LYS A 3 -38.49 -36.18 -6.93
N LEU A 4 -39.05 -36.43 -5.75
CA LEU A 4 -39.01 -35.48 -4.62
C LEU A 4 -37.64 -35.49 -3.91
N PHE A 5 -36.95 -36.63 -3.92
CA PHE A 5 -35.62 -36.77 -3.31
C PHE A 5 -34.51 -36.06 -4.11
N LEU A 6 -34.70 -35.89 -5.42
CA LEU A 6 -33.71 -35.28 -6.32
C LEU A 6 -33.72 -33.74 -6.24
N VAL A 7 -34.84 -33.13 -5.81
CA VAL A 7 -34.94 -31.68 -5.62
C VAL A 7 -34.31 -31.23 -4.30
N VAL A 8 -34.36 -32.07 -3.25
CA VAL A 8 -33.76 -31.75 -1.94
C VAL A 8 -32.24 -31.88 -1.95
N ALA A 9 -31.69 -32.82 -2.74
CA ALA A 9 -30.24 -32.98 -2.89
C ALA A 9 -29.55 -31.87 -3.71
N GLY A 10 -30.30 -31.17 -4.59
CA GLY A 10 -29.78 -30.05 -5.38
C GLY A 10 -29.66 -28.73 -4.62
N ALA A 11 -30.38 -28.56 -3.51
CA ALA A 11 -30.44 -27.29 -2.77
C ALA A 11 -29.28 -27.07 -1.77
N LEU A 12 -28.49 -28.10 -1.45
CA LEU A 12 -27.47 -28.03 -0.39
C LEU A 12 -26.07 -27.58 -0.83
N VAL A 13 -25.85 -27.29 -2.12
CA VAL A 13 -24.51 -26.98 -2.66
C VAL A 13 -24.18 -25.47 -2.66
N MET A 14 -25.09 -24.60 -2.22
CA MET A 14 -24.89 -23.13 -2.23
C MET A 14 -24.50 -22.55 -0.85
N CYS A 15 -23.75 -23.31 -0.03
CA CYS A 15 -23.15 -22.75 1.19
C CYS A 15 -21.88 -21.97 0.83
N GLY A 16 -22.05 -20.82 0.19
CA GLY A 16 -20.97 -19.87 -0.07
C GLY A 16 -20.45 -19.32 1.26
N CYS A 17 -19.28 -19.75 1.71
CA CYS A 17 -18.59 -19.12 2.82
C CYS A 17 -18.21 -17.69 2.42
N ASN A 18 -19.07 -16.72 2.76
CA ASN A 18 -18.77 -15.31 2.62
C ASN A 18 -17.67 -14.95 3.64
N ARG A 19 -16.40 -15.03 3.23
CA ARG A 19 -15.27 -14.57 4.06
C ARG A 19 -15.26 -13.04 4.03
N ALA A 20 -15.10 -12.43 5.20
CA ALA A 20 -14.97 -10.99 5.30
C ALA A 20 -13.72 -10.52 4.51
N THR A 21 -13.93 -9.63 3.54
CA THR A 21 -12.87 -9.09 2.69
C THR A 21 -12.10 -8.01 3.43
N GLY A 22 -10.77 -8.15 3.50
CA GLY A 22 -9.88 -7.14 4.06
C GLY A 22 -9.67 -5.96 3.09
N PRO A 23 -8.89 -4.94 3.50
CA PRO A 23 -8.51 -3.86 2.59
C PRO A 23 -7.71 -4.40 1.41
N SER A 24 -7.79 -3.72 0.27
CA SER A 24 -6.93 -3.98 -0.88
C SER A 24 -5.49 -3.60 -0.56
N VAL A 25 -4.51 -4.38 -1.06
CA VAL A 25 -3.10 -4.22 -0.71
C VAL A 25 -2.25 -4.05 -1.96
N ASN A 26 -1.69 -2.86 -2.13
CA ASN A 26 -0.82 -2.57 -3.25
C ASN A 26 0.63 -2.40 -2.79
N LEU A 27 1.57 -2.93 -3.56
CA LEU A 27 2.98 -2.71 -3.31
C LEU A 27 3.37 -1.30 -3.75
N VAL A 28 4.00 -0.54 -2.86
CA VAL A 28 4.48 0.84 -3.13
C VAL A 28 5.98 0.84 -3.39
N SER A 29 6.76 0.19 -2.52
CA SER A 29 8.22 0.13 -2.69
C SER A 29 8.79 -1.13 -2.05
N VAL A 30 9.99 -1.50 -2.48
CA VAL A 30 10.78 -2.59 -1.89
C VAL A 30 12.18 -2.06 -1.64
N ARG A 31 12.67 -2.21 -0.41
CA ARG A 31 14.04 -1.85 0.00
C ARG A 31 14.72 -3.05 0.63
N PHE A 32 15.85 -3.49 0.09
CA PHE A 32 16.65 -4.55 0.68
C PHE A 32 17.48 -3.95 1.82
N THR A 33 17.31 -4.47 3.02
CA THR A 33 17.92 -3.89 4.23
C THR A 33 19.13 -4.68 4.68
N ASP A 34 19.09 -6.02 4.56
CA ASP A 34 20.18 -6.89 5.00
C ASP A 34 20.28 -8.13 4.09
N ALA A 35 21.50 -8.57 3.84
CA ALA A 35 21.81 -9.77 3.07
C ALA A 35 23.02 -10.46 3.72
N THR A 36 22.75 -11.46 4.55
CA THR A 36 23.76 -12.36 5.09
C THR A 36 23.83 -13.63 4.24
N VAL A 37 24.81 -14.50 4.53
CA VAL A 37 24.93 -15.80 3.84
C VAL A 37 23.71 -16.69 4.07
N LEU A 38 22.98 -16.51 5.17
CA LEU A 38 21.89 -17.39 5.57
C LEU A 38 20.51 -16.74 5.45
N GLU A 39 20.44 -15.41 5.46
CA GLU A 39 19.18 -14.70 5.53
C GLU A 39 19.26 -13.39 4.75
N THR A 40 18.22 -13.10 3.98
CA THR A 40 18.04 -11.81 3.31
C THR A 40 16.73 -11.20 3.79
N THR A 41 16.80 -9.93 4.16
CA THR A 41 15.66 -9.18 4.69
C THR A 41 15.38 -7.99 3.79
N ALA A 42 14.10 -7.76 3.51
CA ALA A 42 13.66 -6.58 2.77
C ALA A 42 12.45 -5.95 3.45
N THR A 43 12.37 -4.63 3.35
CA THR A 43 11.23 -3.83 3.76
C THR A 43 10.35 -3.57 2.55
N PHE A 44 9.11 -4.04 2.62
CA PHE A 44 8.07 -3.81 1.63
C PHE A 44 7.15 -2.71 2.17
N THR A 45 7.10 -1.56 1.50
CA THR A 45 6.08 -0.55 1.78
C THR A 45 4.82 -0.94 1.02
N ILE A 46 3.75 -1.25 1.74
CA ILE A 46 2.44 -1.58 1.18
C ILE A 46 1.45 -0.44 1.42
N ARG A 47 0.52 -0.23 0.50
CA ARG A 47 -0.62 0.67 0.64
C ARG A 47 -1.88 -0.16 0.86
N LEU A 48 -2.50 0.05 2.01
CA LEU A 48 -3.81 -0.49 2.34
C LEU A 48 -4.86 0.50 1.84
N SER A 49 -5.85 0.02 1.10
CA SER A 49 -6.98 0.82 0.61
C SER A 49 -8.29 0.24 1.11
N ASN A 50 -9.09 1.08 1.74
CA ASN A 50 -10.40 0.73 2.27
C ASN A 50 -11.49 1.42 1.44
N ASP A 51 -12.21 0.64 0.65
CA ASP A 51 -13.36 1.07 -0.15
C ASP A 51 -14.69 1.00 0.63
N ALA A 52 -14.64 0.55 1.88
CA ALA A 52 -15.83 0.48 2.73
C ALA A 52 -16.20 1.86 3.32
N PRO A 53 -17.49 2.08 3.60
CA PRO A 53 -17.98 3.34 4.18
C PRO A 53 -17.58 3.52 5.65
N GLU A 54 -17.15 2.47 6.33
CA GLU A 54 -16.62 2.47 7.70
C GLU A 54 -15.09 2.41 7.75
N ALA A 55 -14.50 3.04 8.78
CA ALA A 55 -13.07 2.89 9.08
C ALA A 55 -12.79 1.50 9.66
N ARG A 56 -11.59 0.97 9.41
CA ARG A 56 -11.21 -0.39 9.81
C ARG A 56 -9.88 -0.39 10.55
N ALA A 57 -9.93 -0.86 11.79
CA ALA A 57 -8.75 -1.01 12.63
C ALA A 57 -8.29 -2.47 12.71
N PHE A 58 -6.99 -2.68 12.51
CA PHE A 58 -6.32 -3.98 12.58
C PHE A 58 -5.26 -3.94 13.67
N THR A 59 -5.10 -5.03 14.41
CA THR A 59 -4.09 -5.20 15.46
C THR A 59 -2.90 -6.05 15.03
N GLY A 60 -2.95 -6.55 13.80
CA GLY A 60 -1.85 -7.26 13.18
C GLY A 60 -2.19 -7.73 11.78
N SER A 61 -1.17 -8.15 11.06
CA SER A 61 -1.29 -8.62 9.69
C SER A 61 -0.21 -9.64 9.34
N ALA A 62 -0.53 -10.49 8.38
CA ALA A 62 0.39 -11.44 7.77
C ALA A 62 0.29 -11.33 6.24
N HIS A 63 1.42 -11.18 5.58
CA HIS A 63 1.50 -10.96 4.14
C HIS A 63 2.40 -12.01 3.50
N LYS A 64 1.87 -12.84 2.61
CA LYS A 64 2.67 -13.70 1.74
C LYS A 64 2.90 -12.96 0.43
N ILE A 65 4.16 -12.87 0.02
CA ILE A 65 4.56 -12.10 -1.14
C ILE A 65 5.08 -13.04 -2.22
N TYR A 66 4.64 -12.78 -3.43
CA TYR A 66 5.08 -13.47 -4.63
C TYR A 66 5.55 -12.41 -5.64
N LEU A 67 6.69 -12.65 -6.28
CA LEU A 67 7.23 -11.81 -7.34
C LEU A 67 7.44 -12.67 -8.59
N ASN A 68 6.90 -12.26 -9.74
CA ASN A 68 6.84 -13.04 -10.98
C ASN A 68 6.32 -14.47 -10.75
N GLY A 69 5.27 -14.60 -9.94
CA GLY A 69 4.68 -15.89 -9.56
C GLY A 69 5.45 -16.70 -8.50
N LEU A 70 6.69 -16.31 -8.16
CA LEU A 70 7.54 -17.02 -7.22
C LEU A 70 7.32 -16.53 -5.79
N TYR A 71 7.06 -17.43 -4.85
CA TYR A 71 6.98 -17.09 -3.43
C TYR A 71 8.32 -16.58 -2.92
N VAL A 72 8.36 -15.34 -2.44
CA VAL A 72 9.61 -14.72 -1.96
C VAL A 72 9.73 -14.82 -0.44
N GLY A 73 8.63 -14.64 0.28
CA GLY A 73 8.64 -14.69 1.73
C GLY A 73 7.33 -14.26 2.36
N LYS A 74 7.36 -14.19 3.70
CA LYS A 74 6.23 -13.77 4.52
C LYS A 74 6.66 -12.63 5.45
N GLY A 75 5.87 -11.56 5.44
CA GLY A 75 5.98 -10.48 6.41
C GLY A 75 4.90 -10.60 7.47
N LEU A 76 5.26 -10.30 8.71
CA LEU A 76 4.34 -10.23 9.84
C LEU A 76 4.41 -8.83 10.46
N SER A 77 3.28 -8.30 10.87
CA SER A 77 3.24 -7.07 11.65
C SER A 77 2.27 -7.21 12.82
N SER A 78 2.70 -6.77 14.00
CA SER A 78 1.86 -6.61 15.19
C SER A 78 1.44 -5.15 15.41
N THR A 79 1.67 -4.29 14.42
CA THR A 79 1.36 -2.86 14.51
C THR A 79 -0.13 -2.65 14.39
N ASN A 80 -0.69 -1.82 15.27
CA ASN A 80 -2.06 -1.35 15.12
C ASN A 80 -2.14 -0.39 13.94
N VAL A 81 -3.00 -0.66 12.97
CA VAL A 81 -3.22 0.18 11.79
C VAL A 81 -4.70 0.51 11.67
N ASP A 82 -5.01 1.79 11.58
CA ASP A 82 -6.35 2.27 11.27
C ASP A 82 -6.38 2.72 9.80
N VAL A 83 -7.23 2.08 9.01
CA VAL A 83 -7.46 2.42 7.61
C VAL A 83 -8.75 3.24 7.53
N PRO A 84 -8.66 4.54 7.20
CA PRO A 84 -9.85 5.41 7.15
C PRO A 84 -10.91 4.89 6.18
N ARG A 85 -12.17 5.26 6.41
CA ARG A 85 -13.25 5.02 5.43
C ARG A 85 -12.89 5.67 4.09
N LEU A 86 -13.12 4.96 2.99
CA LEU A 86 -12.86 5.45 1.64
C LEU A 86 -11.46 6.07 1.48
N GLY A 87 -10.47 5.48 2.14
CA GLY A 87 -9.14 6.07 2.33
C GLY A 87 -8.02 5.06 2.18
N THR A 88 -6.78 5.55 2.30
CA THR A 88 -5.58 4.72 2.20
C THR A 88 -4.57 5.04 3.30
N VAL A 89 -3.75 4.06 3.66
CA VAL A 89 -2.61 4.22 4.57
C VAL A 89 -1.45 3.36 4.09
N THR A 90 -0.22 3.79 4.34
CA THR A 90 0.98 3.03 4.04
C THR A 90 1.55 2.37 5.27
N GLN A 91 2.07 1.16 5.11
CA GLN A 91 2.72 0.40 6.17
C GLN A 91 4.00 -0.24 5.64
N ASP A 92 5.08 -0.14 6.41
CA ASP A 92 6.33 -0.84 6.13
C ASP A 92 6.29 -2.22 6.78
N ILE A 93 6.53 -3.25 5.98
CA ILE A 93 6.51 -4.65 6.39
C ILE A 93 7.89 -5.25 6.16
N THR A 94 8.51 -5.74 7.24
CA THR A 94 9.75 -6.51 7.16
C THR A 94 9.44 -7.94 6.70
N VAL A 95 10.13 -8.39 5.67
CA VAL A 95 9.95 -9.68 5.03
C VAL A 95 11.28 -10.41 5.02
N HIS A 96 11.26 -11.61 5.57
CA HIS A 96 12.39 -12.54 5.53
C HIS A 96 12.26 -13.38 4.27
N LEU A 97 13.26 -13.31 3.40
CA LEU A 97 13.27 -14.03 2.13
C LEU A 97 13.68 -15.49 2.35
N SER A 98 12.99 -16.39 1.66
CA SER A 98 13.02 -17.82 1.95
C SER A 98 14.35 -18.51 1.60
N ASN A 99 15.24 -17.88 0.81
CA ASN A 99 16.52 -18.46 0.36
C ASN A 99 17.45 -17.38 -0.22
N LEU A 100 18.76 -17.48 0.03
CA LEU A 100 19.80 -16.67 -0.62
C LEU A 100 19.78 -16.79 -2.16
N ALA A 101 19.46 -17.97 -2.70
CA ALA A 101 19.31 -18.17 -4.14
C ALA A 101 18.13 -17.39 -4.75
N LEU A 102 17.14 -17.01 -3.93
CA LEU A 102 16.09 -16.07 -4.34
C LEU A 102 16.63 -14.64 -4.33
N ALA A 103 17.47 -14.27 -3.37
CA ALA A 103 18.07 -12.93 -3.32
C ALA A 103 18.89 -12.62 -4.59
N THR A 104 19.64 -13.59 -5.12
CA THR A 104 20.40 -13.41 -6.37
C THR A 104 19.51 -13.31 -7.61
N ARG A 105 18.42 -14.08 -7.69
CA ARG A 105 17.41 -13.97 -8.76
C ARG A 105 16.60 -12.68 -8.66
N LEU A 106 16.30 -12.24 -7.44
CA LEU A 106 15.63 -10.98 -7.17
C LEU A 106 16.52 -9.81 -7.57
N LYS A 107 17.84 -9.88 -7.34
CA LYS A 107 18.78 -8.87 -7.83
C LYS A 107 18.64 -8.63 -9.34
N SER A 108 18.59 -9.69 -10.15
CA SER A 108 18.39 -9.54 -11.60
C SER A 108 17.01 -9.01 -11.98
N ILE A 109 15.96 -9.37 -11.22
CA ILE A 109 14.58 -8.86 -11.44
C ILE A 109 14.50 -7.37 -11.08
N ILE A 110 15.14 -6.95 -9.99
CA ILE A 110 15.22 -5.54 -9.60
C ILE A 110 16.03 -4.74 -10.63
N THR A 111 17.13 -5.30 -11.16
CA THR A 111 17.88 -4.67 -12.24
C THR A 111 17.05 -4.52 -13.51
N SER A 112 16.11 -5.44 -13.78
CA SER A 112 15.17 -5.29 -14.90
C SER A 112 14.10 -4.22 -14.65
N GLU A 113 14.02 -3.70 -13.42
CA GLU A 113 13.15 -2.63 -12.95
C GLU A 113 11.64 -2.88 -13.13
N ARG A 114 11.25 -4.04 -13.68
CA ARG A 114 9.86 -4.42 -13.94
C ARG A 114 9.57 -5.80 -13.38
N PHE A 115 8.54 -5.90 -12.55
CA PHE A 115 8.09 -7.19 -12.06
C PHE A 115 6.60 -7.21 -11.76
N GLU A 116 6.02 -8.39 -11.92
CA GLU A 116 4.66 -8.68 -11.47
C GLU A 116 4.72 -9.11 -10.01
N TYR A 117 3.76 -8.67 -9.21
CA TYR A 117 3.66 -9.04 -7.82
C TYR A 117 2.28 -9.57 -7.50
N ARG A 118 2.22 -10.46 -6.50
CA ARG A 118 1.00 -10.92 -5.87
C ARG A 118 1.19 -10.93 -4.37
N ILE A 119 0.26 -10.33 -3.64
CA ILE A 119 0.28 -10.25 -2.18
C ILE A 119 -1.00 -10.90 -1.66
N GLN A 120 -0.83 -11.91 -0.82
CA GLN A 120 -1.94 -12.50 -0.06
C GLN A 120 -1.83 -12.03 1.39
N SER A 121 -2.83 -11.28 1.83
CA SER A 121 -2.85 -10.66 3.15
C SER A 121 -3.92 -11.29 4.02
N THR A 122 -3.61 -11.43 5.30
CA THR A 122 -4.56 -11.75 6.37
C THR A 122 -4.42 -10.68 7.44
N PHE A 123 -5.53 -10.01 7.74
CA PHE A 123 -5.62 -8.96 8.75
C PHE A 123 -6.37 -9.48 9.97
N TYR A 124 -5.91 -9.10 11.14
CA TYR A 124 -6.49 -9.49 12.42
C TYR A 124 -7.04 -8.24 13.10
N GLY A 125 -8.34 -8.22 13.40
CA GLY A 125 -8.99 -7.17 14.19
C GLY A 125 -9.29 -7.62 15.62
N LYS A 126 -10.06 -6.81 16.36
CA LYS A 126 -10.53 -7.19 17.70
C LYS A 126 -11.68 -8.20 17.60
N GLY A 127 -11.55 -9.37 18.24
CA GLY A 127 -12.59 -10.41 18.34
C GLY A 127 -12.15 -11.80 17.83
N MET A 128 -12.85 -12.85 18.25
CA MET A 128 -12.50 -14.27 18.01
C MET A 128 -12.58 -14.70 16.53
N PHE A 129 -13.31 -13.96 15.68
CA PHE A 129 -13.52 -14.26 14.25
C PHE A 129 -13.22 -13.06 13.34
N SER A 130 -12.30 -12.17 13.74
CA SER A 130 -12.03 -10.91 13.01
C SER A 130 -11.04 -11.04 11.84
N ALA A 131 -10.67 -12.27 11.47
CA ALA A 131 -9.69 -12.49 10.41
C ALA A 131 -10.30 -12.16 9.05
N MET A 132 -9.69 -11.21 8.36
CA MET A 132 -10.08 -10.78 7.02
C MET A 132 -8.96 -11.06 6.04
N SER A 133 -9.28 -11.62 4.89
CA SER A 133 -8.28 -11.91 3.85
C SER A 133 -8.43 -10.98 2.67
N SER A 134 -7.32 -10.64 2.02
CA SER A 134 -7.31 -10.03 0.70
C SER A 134 -6.20 -10.62 -0.16
N GLU A 135 -6.43 -10.63 -1.47
CA GLU A 135 -5.44 -10.99 -2.46
C GLU A 135 -5.39 -9.86 -3.48
N SER A 136 -4.18 -9.49 -3.89
CA SER A 136 -3.96 -8.37 -4.79
C SER A 136 -2.80 -8.68 -5.71
N GLU A 137 -2.96 -8.34 -6.99
CA GLU A 137 -1.97 -8.55 -8.03
C GLU A 137 -1.70 -7.23 -8.74
N GLY A 138 -0.46 -7.02 -9.18
CA GLY A 138 -0.09 -5.81 -9.89
C GLY A 138 1.24 -5.94 -10.62
N LYS A 139 1.56 -4.90 -11.38
CA LYS A 139 2.87 -4.74 -12.04
C LYS A 139 3.53 -3.52 -11.44
N LEU A 140 4.79 -3.64 -11.06
CA LEU A 140 5.59 -2.53 -10.57
C LEU A 140 6.73 -2.25 -11.56
N ASP A 141 6.82 -1.00 -11.99
CA ASP A 141 7.96 -0.45 -12.71
C ASP A 141 8.70 0.51 -11.77
N LEU A 142 9.93 0.18 -11.39
CA LEU A 142 10.76 0.97 -10.47
C LEU A 142 11.19 2.30 -11.09
N LYS A 143 11.13 2.47 -12.43
CA LYS A 143 11.43 3.73 -13.11
C LYS A 143 10.39 4.82 -12.86
N ASP A 144 9.16 4.43 -12.53
CA ASP A 144 8.04 5.36 -12.34
C ASP A 144 8.08 6.05 -10.96
N PHE A 145 9.05 5.69 -10.11
CA PHE A 145 9.17 6.18 -8.75
C PHE A 145 10.55 6.77 -8.46
N THR A 146 10.97 7.76 -9.25
CA THR A 146 11.84 8.81 -8.71
C THR A 146 11.01 9.63 -7.72
N PRO A 147 11.43 9.78 -6.44
CA PRO A 147 10.76 10.71 -5.54
C PRO A 147 10.83 12.09 -6.19
N THR A 148 9.72 12.57 -6.73
CA THR A 148 9.57 14.00 -6.92
C THR A 148 9.50 14.54 -5.51
N GLU A 149 10.59 15.14 -5.04
CA GLU A 149 10.61 15.93 -3.80
C GLU A 149 9.33 16.74 -3.79
N SER A 150 8.49 16.48 -2.78
CA SER A 150 7.26 17.20 -2.52
C SER A 150 7.53 18.68 -2.74
N ALA A 151 6.82 19.27 -3.70
CA ALA A 151 6.72 20.71 -3.80
C ALA A 151 6.30 21.21 -2.41
N THR A 152 7.24 21.85 -1.73
CA THR A 152 7.04 22.59 -0.51
C THR A 152 5.85 23.51 -0.75
N ASN A 153 4.69 23.16 -0.20
CA ASN A 153 3.60 24.09 0.00
C ASN A 153 4.06 25.10 1.07
N ALA A 154 4.93 26.02 0.66
CA ALA A 154 5.17 27.24 1.38
C ALA A 154 3.85 28.03 1.37
N PRO A 155 3.37 28.54 2.51
CA PRO A 155 2.24 29.47 2.54
C PRO A 155 2.54 30.66 1.63
N PRO A 156 1.56 31.23 0.91
CA PRO A 156 1.81 32.38 0.05
C PRO A 156 2.35 33.53 0.92
N ALA A 157 3.60 33.91 0.65
CA ALA A 157 4.21 35.09 1.23
C ALA A 157 3.33 36.29 0.88
N LYS A 158 2.92 37.04 1.90
CA LYS A 158 2.12 38.27 1.77
C LYS A 158 2.82 39.21 0.79
N THR A 159 2.10 39.62 -0.25
CA THR A 159 2.50 40.68 -1.18
C THR A 159 2.77 41.96 -0.41
N PRO A 160 3.90 42.66 -0.61
CA PRO A 160 4.05 44.02 -0.14
C PRO A 160 3.14 44.92 -0.98
N THR A 161 2.07 45.42 -0.38
CA THR A 161 1.27 46.52 -0.90
C THR A 161 2.17 47.76 -1.00
N ALA A 162 2.51 48.16 -2.23
CA ALA A 162 3.06 49.49 -2.49
C ALA A 162 1.96 50.54 -2.23
N PRO A 163 2.19 51.57 -1.41
CA PRO A 163 1.35 52.75 -1.42
C PRO A 163 1.81 53.72 -2.52
N ALA A 164 0.82 54.27 -3.19
CA ALA A 164 0.91 55.23 -4.25
C ALA A 164 1.52 56.57 -3.83
N ASP A 165 2.21 57.16 -4.80
CA ASP A 165 2.41 58.57 -5.12
C ASP A 165 1.54 59.60 -4.37
N SER A 166 2.19 60.59 -3.72
CA SER A 166 1.71 61.98 -3.70
C SER A 166 2.77 62.95 -3.13
N GLY A 167 3.19 63.91 -3.96
CA GLY A 167 3.46 65.28 -3.52
C GLY A 167 4.92 65.67 -3.27
N SER A 168 5.55 66.26 -4.28
CA SER A 168 6.50 67.36 -4.03
C SER A 168 6.37 68.39 -5.14
N ASP A 169 5.56 69.42 -4.86
CA ASP A 169 5.73 70.75 -5.41
C ASP A 169 7.20 71.18 -5.24
N THR A 170 7.82 71.71 -6.29
CA THR A 170 8.27 73.11 -6.32
C THR A 170 9.12 73.40 -7.56
N ASN A 171 8.72 74.47 -8.23
CA ASN A 171 9.57 75.51 -8.80
C ASN A 171 10.19 75.29 -10.20
N SER A 172 9.57 75.93 -11.20
CA SER A 172 10.28 76.67 -12.26
C SER A 172 9.30 77.50 -13.09
N LYS A 173 9.30 78.84 -12.94
CA LYS A 173 9.32 79.83 -14.05
C LYS A 173 9.32 81.30 -13.56
N PRO A 174 9.68 82.28 -14.42
CA PRO A 174 10.62 83.34 -14.09
C PRO A 174 9.98 84.74 -14.12
N LEU A 175 10.69 85.72 -13.55
CA LEU A 175 10.83 87.11 -14.04
C LEU A 175 11.78 87.86 -13.09
#